data_AF-A0A971WW58-F1
#
_entry.id   AF-A0A971WW58-F1
#
_cell.length_a   1.000
_cell.length_b   1.000
_cell.length_c   1.000
_cell.angle_alpha   90.00
_cell.angle_beta   90.00
_cell.angle_gamma   90.00
#
_symmetry.space_group_name_H-M   'P 1'
#
loop_
_entity.id
_entity.type
_entity.pdbx_description
1 polymer ?
#
loop_
_entity_poly.entity_id
_entity_poly.type
_entity_poly.pdbx_seq_one_letter_code
_entity_poly.pdbx_strand_id
1 'polypeptide(L)'
;MSTATPDSANPATDTTAQAQHPWLSLAAEDFQLLRLNALPADRETGLRPLRFVSFERVERHSETESFLRLSIKLPGQNTTKETNTLEVWADHKQLQVRINADLPLRTEPANRGLGRFLLAQAVLWARKRWNHYTVASQVLLIKYAPNDAARLRRDHALQAQGFSVTYEDAVQMRATCTAGRVSQLHSDWNEGKVTLINTLDSAMMLQNADHNLNEQSSQIKKLNERISRLQSEDSTLRFTISILAIFAVFQAALLIWIATR
;
A
#
# COMPACT_ATOMS: atom_id res chain seq x y z
N MET A 1 -57.62 48.23 -17.05
CA MET A 1 -58.13 46.98 -17.66
C MET A 1 -56.93 46.11 -17.96
N SER A 2 -56.87 44.97 -17.27
CA SER A 2 -55.82 43.96 -17.33
C SER A 2 -55.68 43.35 -18.72
N THR A 3 -54.46 43.09 -19.15
CA THR A 3 -54.15 42.04 -20.14
C THR A 3 -53.03 41.19 -19.57
N ALA A 4 -53.39 39.97 -19.15
CA ALA A 4 -52.47 38.92 -18.77
C ALA A 4 -52.15 38.10 -20.03
N THR A 5 -50.87 37.85 -20.27
CA THR A 5 -50.38 36.90 -21.28
C THR A 5 -49.90 35.65 -20.55
N PRO A 6 -50.29 34.43 -20.97
CA PRO A 6 -49.96 33.20 -20.28
C PRO A 6 -48.63 32.58 -20.76
N ASP A 7 -48.09 31.72 -19.90
CA ASP A 7 -47.18 30.60 -20.13
C ASP A 7 -45.83 30.82 -20.85
N SER A 8 -44.78 30.65 -20.04
CA SER A 8 -43.63 29.84 -20.43
C SER A 8 -43.18 29.04 -19.20
N ALA A 9 -43.83 27.89 -19.01
CA ALA A 9 -43.38 26.86 -18.09
C ALA A 9 -42.01 26.35 -18.56
N ASN A 10 -40.97 26.70 -17.81
CA ASN A 10 -39.64 26.11 -17.94
C ASN A 10 -39.77 24.63 -17.54
N PRO A 11 -39.38 23.65 -18.36
CA PRO A 11 -39.43 22.25 -17.94
C PRO A 11 -38.44 22.08 -16.79
N ALA A 12 -38.98 21.71 -15.62
CA ALA A 12 -38.20 21.28 -14.49
C ALA A 12 -37.30 20.12 -14.95
N THR A 13 -36.00 20.38 -15.01
CA THR A 13 -34.98 19.34 -15.12
C THR A 13 -35.10 18.46 -13.88
N ASP A 14 -35.81 17.34 -14.01
CA ASP A 14 -35.77 16.22 -13.07
C ASP A 14 -34.35 15.64 -13.05
N THR A 15 -33.46 16.32 -12.34
CA THR A 15 -32.21 15.72 -11.88
C THR A 15 -32.52 15.08 -10.54
N THR A 16 -32.99 13.83 -10.59
CA THR A 16 -32.99 12.94 -9.43
C THR A 16 -31.53 12.70 -9.05
N ALA A 17 -30.97 13.62 -8.27
CA ALA A 17 -29.73 13.40 -7.54
C ALA A 17 -29.99 12.20 -6.62
N GLN A 18 -29.54 11.01 -7.02
CA GLN A 18 -29.55 9.82 -6.19
C GLN A 18 -28.89 10.18 -4.86
N ALA A 19 -29.69 10.21 -3.79
CA ALA A 19 -29.19 10.44 -2.45
C ALA A 19 -28.12 9.38 -2.15
N GLN A 20 -26.87 9.81 -1.98
CA GLN A 20 -25.77 8.91 -1.68
C GLN A 20 -26.06 8.16 -0.38
N HIS A 21 -25.88 6.84 -0.39
CA HIS A 21 -26.18 6.00 0.77
C HIS A 21 -25.42 6.49 2.02
N PRO A 22 -26.05 6.63 3.19
CA PRO A 22 -25.43 7.24 4.38
C PRO A 22 -24.16 6.53 4.84
N TRP A 23 -24.03 5.23 4.58
CA TRP A 23 -22.84 4.45 4.95
C TRP A 23 -21.58 4.77 4.13
N LEU A 24 -21.71 5.50 3.00
CA LEU A 24 -20.56 5.88 2.20
C LEU A 24 -19.64 6.89 2.92
N SER A 25 -20.16 7.65 3.89
CA SER A 25 -19.37 8.63 4.65
C SER A 25 -18.69 8.05 5.90
N LEU A 26 -18.88 6.77 6.20
CA LEU A 26 -18.34 6.15 7.41
C LEU A 26 -16.82 6.10 7.41
N ALA A 27 -16.23 6.45 8.57
CA ALA A 27 -14.82 6.29 8.85
C ALA A 27 -14.48 4.83 9.16
N ALA A 28 -13.19 4.50 9.06
CA ALA A 28 -12.67 3.21 9.51
C ALA A 28 -12.77 3.06 11.03
N GLU A 29 -13.01 1.84 11.50
CA GLU A 29 -13.19 1.53 12.93
C GLU A 29 -12.15 0.52 13.42
N ASP A 30 -11.93 -0.53 12.63
CA ASP A 30 -10.95 -1.56 12.93
C ASP A 30 -9.65 -1.28 12.16
N PHE A 31 -8.53 -1.31 12.88
CA PHE A 31 -7.20 -1.04 12.35
C PHE A 31 -6.27 -2.22 12.63
N GLN A 32 -5.59 -2.70 11.59
CA GLN A 32 -4.60 -3.77 11.69
C GLN A 32 -3.36 -3.42 10.88
N LEU A 33 -2.21 -3.98 11.28
CA LEU A 33 -0.96 -3.76 10.57
C LEU A 33 -0.78 -4.85 9.50
N LEU A 34 -0.49 -4.43 8.27
CA LEU A 34 -0.06 -5.33 7.20
C LEU A 34 1.42 -5.16 6.93
N ARG A 35 2.12 -6.30 6.88
CA ARG A 35 3.48 -6.40 6.39
C ARG A 35 3.47 -6.80 4.92
N LEU A 36 4.08 -5.97 4.09
CA LEU A 36 4.35 -6.24 2.69
C LEU A 36 5.81 -6.71 2.59
N ASN A 37 6.04 -8.01 2.38
CA ASN A 37 7.39 -8.59 2.36
C ASN A 37 8.25 -8.04 1.22
N ALA A 38 9.56 -7.97 1.39
CA ALA A 38 10.46 -7.58 0.31
C ALA A 38 10.33 -8.56 -0.86
N LEU A 39 10.16 -8.04 -2.08
CA LEU A 39 10.10 -8.83 -3.30
C LEU A 39 11.21 -8.38 -4.27
N PRO A 40 11.63 -9.24 -5.22
CA PRO A 40 12.58 -8.84 -6.25
C PRO A 40 12.13 -7.59 -6.99
N ALA A 41 13.06 -6.83 -7.58
CA ALA A 41 12.69 -5.72 -8.44
C ALA A 41 11.82 -6.20 -9.62
N ASP A 42 10.96 -5.33 -10.10
CA ASP A 42 10.02 -5.59 -11.18
C ASP A 42 10.17 -4.50 -12.24
N ARG A 43 10.10 -4.88 -13.51
CA ARG A 43 10.29 -3.92 -14.61
C ARG A 43 9.25 -2.79 -14.59
N GLU A 44 8.01 -3.10 -14.21
CA GLU A 44 6.89 -2.15 -14.25
C GLU A 44 6.74 -1.38 -12.93
N THR A 45 6.97 -2.05 -11.79
CA THR A 45 6.72 -1.47 -10.46
C THR A 45 7.98 -1.06 -9.70
N GLY A 46 9.16 -1.36 -10.23
CA GLY A 46 10.45 -0.97 -9.67
C GLY A 46 10.83 -1.77 -8.42
N LEU A 47 11.44 -1.08 -7.44
CA LEU A 47 11.86 -1.67 -6.18
C LEU A 47 10.66 -2.00 -5.29
N ARG A 48 10.68 -3.18 -4.69
CA ARG A 48 9.59 -3.66 -3.82
C ARG A 48 10.13 -3.99 -2.42
N PRO A 49 10.54 -2.97 -1.64
CA PRO A 49 11.12 -3.17 -0.31
C PRO A 49 10.06 -3.64 0.70
N LEU A 50 10.53 -4.13 1.84
CA LEU A 50 9.69 -4.36 3.02
C LEU A 50 8.93 -3.05 3.36
N ARG A 51 7.62 -3.14 3.54
CA ARG A 51 6.79 -2.00 3.96
C ARG A 51 5.75 -2.45 4.98
N PHE A 52 5.36 -1.54 5.85
CA PHE A 52 4.23 -1.69 6.74
C PHE A 52 3.14 -0.70 6.33
N VAL A 53 1.89 -1.18 6.26
CA VAL A 53 0.73 -0.38 5.85
C VAL A 53 -0.43 -0.64 6.82
N SER A 54 -1.29 0.36 6.98
CA SER A 54 -2.50 0.22 7.79
C SER A 54 -3.58 -0.46 6.96
N PHE A 55 -4.20 -1.49 7.51
CA PHE A 55 -5.43 -2.11 7.01
C PHE A 55 -6.59 -1.64 7.86
N GLU A 56 -7.53 -1.00 7.20
CA GLU A 56 -8.67 -0.34 7.80
C GLU A 56 -9.95 -1.03 7.37
N ARG A 57 -10.85 -1.25 8.33
CA ARG A 57 -12.12 -1.92 8.10
C ARG A 57 -13.25 -1.18 8.80
N VAL A 58 -14.40 -1.12 8.12
CA VAL A 58 -15.67 -0.66 8.68
C VAL A 58 -16.80 -1.53 8.16
N GLU A 59 -17.71 -1.89 9.06
CA GLU A 59 -18.85 -2.76 8.76
C GLU A 59 -20.15 -2.16 9.29
N ARG A 60 -21.23 -2.32 8.53
CA ARG A 60 -22.59 -2.04 9.01
C ARG A 60 -23.54 -3.12 8.56
N HIS A 61 -24.54 -3.36 9.38
CA HIS A 61 -25.59 -4.33 9.11
C HIS A 61 -26.94 -3.69 9.41
N SER A 62 -27.89 -3.87 8.50
CA SER A 62 -29.31 -3.64 8.74
C SER A 62 -30.10 -4.89 8.31
N GLU A 63 -31.42 -4.85 8.47
CA GLU A 63 -32.28 -5.93 8.00
C GLU A 63 -32.31 -6.04 6.46
N THR A 64 -32.07 -4.92 5.75
CA THR A 64 -32.18 -4.86 4.29
C THR A 64 -30.84 -5.00 3.58
N GLU A 65 -29.78 -4.42 4.13
CA GLU A 65 -28.46 -4.43 3.52
C GLU A 65 -27.35 -4.56 4.58
N SER A 66 -26.22 -5.11 4.16
CA SER A 66 -24.98 -5.07 4.93
C SER A 66 -23.85 -4.50 4.09
N PHE A 67 -22.94 -3.79 4.74
CA PHE A 67 -21.85 -3.08 4.09
C PHE A 67 -20.52 -3.41 4.75
N LEU A 68 -19.50 -3.55 3.92
CA LEU A 68 -18.11 -3.65 4.28
C LEU A 68 -17.30 -2.68 3.42
N ARG A 69 -16.45 -1.88 4.05
CA ARG A 69 -15.37 -1.19 3.37
C ARG A 69 -14.03 -1.62 3.96
N LEU A 70 -13.15 -2.04 3.06
CA LEU A 70 -11.76 -2.36 3.34
C LEU A 70 -10.89 -1.30 2.69
N SER A 71 -9.97 -0.71 3.43
CA SER A 71 -9.06 0.32 2.93
C SER A 71 -7.62 0.01 3.35
N ILE A 72 -6.64 0.35 2.51
CA ILE A 72 -5.23 0.26 2.85
C ILE A 72 -4.59 1.64 2.77
N LYS A 73 -4.03 2.10 3.89
CA LYS A 73 -3.32 3.38 3.97
C LYS A 73 -1.82 3.19 4.10
N LEU A 74 -1.08 3.94 3.29
CA LEU A 74 0.37 3.97 3.33
C LEU A 74 0.84 5.11 4.25
N PRO A 75 1.87 4.87 5.10
CA PRO A 75 2.45 5.94 5.90
C PRO A 75 2.95 7.09 5.01
N GLY A 76 2.50 8.31 5.31
CA GLY A 76 2.95 9.53 4.61
C GLY A 76 2.46 9.69 3.16
N GLN A 77 1.47 8.90 2.72
CA GLN A 77 0.92 9.00 1.36
C GLN A 77 -0.60 9.06 1.39
N ASN A 78 -1.17 10.04 0.68
CA ASN A 78 -2.61 10.14 0.44
C ASN A 78 -2.95 9.50 -0.90
N THR A 79 -3.81 8.48 -0.88
CA THR A 79 -4.35 7.85 -2.09
C THR A 79 -5.72 8.41 -2.43
N THR A 80 -6.12 8.31 -3.70
CA THR A 80 -7.50 8.61 -4.12
C THR A 80 -8.49 7.65 -3.46
N LYS A 81 -9.75 8.05 -3.27
CA LYS A 81 -10.78 7.21 -2.62
C LYS A 81 -10.95 5.82 -3.24
N GLU A 82 -10.74 5.69 -4.55
CA GLU A 82 -10.88 4.42 -5.29
C GLU A 82 -9.62 3.53 -5.22
N THR A 83 -8.47 4.09 -4.82
CA THR A 83 -7.21 3.36 -4.75
C THR A 83 -7.07 2.78 -3.36
N ASN A 84 -6.69 1.50 -3.28
CA ASN A 84 -6.57 0.72 -2.05
C ASN A 84 -7.88 0.51 -1.28
N THR A 85 -9.02 0.76 -1.91
CA THR A 85 -10.34 0.62 -1.28
C THR A 85 -11.14 -0.47 -1.99
N LEU A 86 -11.79 -1.33 -1.22
CA LEU A 86 -12.75 -2.31 -1.69
C LEU A 86 -14.03 -2.17 -0.87
N GLU A 87 -15.14 -1.92 -1.54
CA GLU A 87 -16.46 -1.84 -0.91
C GLU A 87 -17.31 -3.02 -1.36
N VAL A 88 -18.01 -3.63 -0.41
CA VAL A 88 -18.86 -4.78 -0.63
C VAL A 88 -20.19 -4.53 0.06
N TRP A 89 -21.27 -4.78 -0.65
CA TRP A 89 -22.62 -4.66 -0.15
C TRP A 89 -23.32 -6.01 -0.31
N ALA A 90 -24.04 -6.45 0.71
CA ALA A 90 -24.92 -7.59 0.64
C ALA A 90 -26.36 -7.08 0.71
N ASP A 91 -27.12 -7.27 -0.36
CA ASP A 91 -28.56 -7.01 -0.41
C ASP A 91 -29.31 -8.26 0.10
N HIS A 92 -29.99 -8.12 1.23
CA HIS A 92 -30.72 -9.22 1.87
C HIS A 92 -32.07 -9.50 1.21
N LYS A 93 -32.62 -8.56 0.44
CA LYS A 93 -33.86 -8.77 -0.33
C LYS A 93 -33.58 -9.55 -1.60
N GLN A 94 -32.50 -9.22 -2.30
CA GLN A 94 -32.10 -9.89 -3.55
C GLN A 94 -31.21 -11.13 -3.31
N LEU A 95 -30.77 -11.36 -2.07
CA LEU A 95 -29.82 -12.43 -1.70
C LEU A 95 -28.57 -12.40 -2.58
N GLN A 96 -28.05 -11.18 -2.79
CA GLN A 96 -26.94 -10.92 -3.69
C GLN A 96 -25.88 -10.04 -3.02
N VAL A 97 -24.62 -10.36 -3.28
CA VAL A 97 -23.45 -9.56 -2.88
C VAL A 97 -22.94 -8.80 -4.10
N ARG A 98 -22.90 -7.47 -4.00
CA ARG A 98 -22.33 -6.56 -5.00
C ARG A 98 -21.03 -5.97 -4.47
N ILE A 99 -20.01 -5.92 -5.33
CA ILE A 99 -18.76 -5.21 -5.03
C ILE A 99 -18.87 -3.83 -5.69
N ASN A 100 -18.09 -2.86 -5.21
CA ASN A 100 -18.09 -1.46 -5.64
C ASN A 100 -18.30 -1.30 -7.15
N ALA A 101 -18.99 -0.22 -7.54
CA ALA A 101 -19.22 0.08 -8.95
C ALA A 101 -17.89 0.01 -9.73
N ASP A 102 -17.94 -0.67 -10.88
CA ASP A 102 -16.82 -0.85 -11.81
C ASP A 102 -15.59 -1.63 -11.30
N LEU A 103 -15.63 -2.18 -10.08
CA LEU A 103 -14.58 -2.96 -9.43
C LEU A 103 -13.16 -2.42 -9.69
N PRO A 104 -12.80 -1.23 -9.16
CA PRO A 104 -11.53 -0.60 -9.50
C PRO A 104 -10.32 -1.49 -9.21
N LEU A 105 -10.34 -2.23 -8.09
CA LEU A 105 -9.26 -3.11 -7.60
C LEU A 105 -7.85 -2.52 -7.81
N ARG A 106 -7.74 -1.19 -7.78
CA ARG A 106 -6.50 -0.48 -8.01
C ARG A 106 -5.77 -0.41 -6.69
N THR A 107 -4.59 -1.00 -6.63
CA THR A 107 -3.80 -1.03 -5.39
C THR A 107 -2.43 -0.41 -5.58
N GLU A 108 -2.03 0.41 -4.63
CA GLU A 108 -0.71 1.01 -4.50
C GLU A 108 -0.12 0.62 -3.14
N PRO A 109 1.09 0.03 -3.05
CA PRO A 109 2.00 -0.22 -4.16
C PRO A 109 1.50 -1.37 -5.03
N ALA A 110 1.65 -1.22 -6.35
CA ALA A 110 1.17 -2.21 -7.30
C ALA A 110 2.02 -3.50 -7.27
N ASN A 111 1.45 -4.62 -7.74
CA ASN A 111 2.11 -5.95 -7.75
C ASN A 111 2.62 -6.45 -6.38
N ARG A 112 1.91 -6.11 -5.28
CA ARG A 112 2.25 -6.56 -3.92
C ARG A 112 1.31 -7.64 -3.38
N GLY A 113 0.32 -8.09 -4.15
CA GLY A 113 -0.70 -9.04 -3.71
C GLY A 113 -1.88 -8.41 -2.95
N LEU A 114 -1.92 -7.08 -2.83
CA LEU A 114 -2.97 -6.36 -2.11
C LEU A 114 -4.37 -6.57 -2.68
N GLY A 115 -4.54 -6.54 -4.01
CA GLY A 115 -5.86 -6.74 -4.63
C GLY A 115 -6.46 -8.11 -4.28
N ARG A 116 -5.66 -9.17 -4.39
CA ARG A 116 -6.06 -10.52 -3.98
C ARG A 116 -6.37 -10.59 -2.48
N PHE A 117 -5.53 -9.94 -1.65
CA PHE A 117 -5.76 -9.86 -0.21
C PHE A 117 -7.09 -9.18 0.13
N LEU A 118 -7.40 -8.02 -0.46
CA LEU A 118 -8.67 -7.32 -0.24
C LEU A 118 -9.88 -8.18 -0.64
N LEU A 119 -9.81 -8.83 -1.80
CA LEU A 119 -10.85 -9.76 -2.23
C LEU A 119 -10.99 -10.95 -1.27
N ALA A 120 -9.89 -11.54 -0.80
CA ALA A 120 -9.92 -12.62 0.18
C ALA A 120 -10.64 -12.20 1.46
N GLN A 121 -10.31 -11.03 2.00
CA GLN A 121 -10.94 -10.48 3.21
C GLN A 121 -12.43 -10.21 3.02
N ALA A 122 -12.81 -9.67 1.85
CA ALA A 122 -14.21 -9.51 1.47
C ALA A 122 -14.95 -10.85 1.40
N VAL A 123 -14.33 -11.89 0.82
CA VAL A 123 -14.92 -13.23 0.76
C VAL A 123 -15.05 -13.85 2.14
N LEU A 124 -14.04 -13.73 3.01
CA LEU A 124 -14.12 -14.21 4.40
C LEU A 124 -15.28 -13.58 5.16
N TRP A 125 -15.44 -12.26 5.01
CA TRP A 125 -16.57 -11.54 5.60
C TRP A 125 -17.91 -12.04 5.08
N ALA A 126 -18.08 -12.07 3.75
CA ALA A 126 -19.34 -12.44 3.14
C ALA A 126 -19.71 -13.90 3.44
N ARG A 127 -18.73 -14.81 3.41
CA ARG A 127 -18.93 -16.25 3.68
C ARG A 127 -19.41 -16.51 5.11
N LYS A 128 -19.04 -15.66 6.08
CA LYS A 128 -19.42 -15.84 7.49
C LYS A 128 -20.93 -15.83 7.70
N ARG A 129 -21.69 -15.07 6.90
CA ARG A 129 -23.16 -14.90 7.08
C ARG A 129 -23.99 -15.16 5.82
N TRP A 130 -23.42 -14.98 4.63
CA TRP A 130 -24.15 -14.99 3.36
C TRP A 130 -23.49 -15.91 2.33
N ASN A 131 -22.99 -17.06 2.77
CA ASN A 131 -22.38 -18.07 1.91
C ASN A 131 -23.26 -18.52 0.73
N HIS A 132 -24.59 -18.49 0.90
CA HIS A 132 -25.57 -18.93 -0.08
C HIS A 132 -25.99 -17.82 -1.05
N TYR A 133 -25.56 -16.58 -0.83
CA TYR A 133 -25.88 -15.46 -1.70
C TYR A 133 -25.14 -15.59 -3.04
N THR A 134 -25.74 -15.03 -4.08
CA THR A 134 -25.11 -14.92 -5.39
C THR A 134 -24.23 -13.69 -5.46
N VAL A 135 -23.24 -13.67 -6.35
CA VAL A 135 -22.39 -12.50 -6.56
C VAL A 135 -22.88 -11.75 -7.79
N ALA A 136 -23.08 -10.44 -7.68
CA ALA A 136 -23.50 -9.59 -8.79
C ALA A 136 -22.41 -9.53 -9.86
N SER A 137 -22.82 -9.72 -11.12
CA SER A 137 -21.99 -9.47 -12.29
C SER A 137 -21.59 -8.00 -12.36
N GLN A 138 -20.34 -7.72 -12.71
CA GLN A 138 -19.80 -6.37 -12.73
C GLN A 138 -19.02 -6.12 -14.01
N VAL A 139 -19.16 -4.91 -14.56
CA VAL A 139 -18.37 -4.45 -15.70
C VAL A 139 -17.02 -3.97 -15.19
N LEU A 140 -15.94 -4.41 -15.83
CA LEU A 140 -14.58 -3.97 -15.55
C LEU A 140 -14.17 -2.89 -16.55
N LEU A 141 -13.92 -1.68 -16.04
CA LEU A 141 -13.50 -0.55 -16.88
C LEU A 141 -11.97 -0.52 -17.08
N ILE A 142 -11.54 -0.08 -18.27
CA ILE A 142 -10.11 0.09 -18.62
C ILE A 142 -9.44 1.15 -17.76
N LYS A 143 -10.18 2.18 -17.31
CA LYS A 143 -9.62 3.30 -16.54
C LYS A 143 -8.88 2.84 -15.26
N TYR A 144 -9.23 1.67 -14.73
CA TYR A 144 -8.59 1.08 -13.55
C TYR A 144 -7.45 0.10 -13.87
N ALA A 145 -7.22 -0.20 -15.14
CA ALA A 145 -6.13 -1.02 -15.64
C ALA A 145 -5.45 -0.30 -16.83
N PRO A 146 -4.62 0.73 -16.56
CA PRO A 146 -4.11 1.64 -17.60
C PRO A 146 -3.11 1.00 -18.57
N ASN A 147 -2.54 -0.16 -18.24
CA ASN A 147 -1.63 -0.91 -19.11
C ASN A 147 -1.92 -2.41 -19.07
N ASP A 148 -1.40 -3.16 -20.04
CA ASP A 148 -1.62 -4.60 -20.16
C ASP A 148 -1.15 -5.37 -18.92
N ALA A 149 -0.03 -4.97 -18.33
CA ALA A 149 0.48 -5.59 -17.10
C ALA A 149 -0.46 -5.37 -15.90
N ALA A 150 -1.12 -4.21 -15.78
CA ALA A 150 -2.13 -3.94 -14.76
C ALA A 150 -3.40 -4.77 -15.01
N ARG A 151 -3.83 -4.87 -16.27
CA ARG A 151 -4.98 -5.69 -16.68
C ARG A 151 -4.76 -7.16 -16.32
N LEU A 152 -3.63 -7.74 -16.74
CA LEU A 152 -3.27 -9.13 -16.43
C LEU A 152 -3.19 -9.40 -14.92
N ARG A 153 -2.65 -8.45 -14.14
CA ARG A 153 -2.60 -8.57 -12.67
C ARG A 153 -3.98 -8.54 -12.02
N ARG A 154 -4.87 -7.66 -12.48
CA ARG A 154 -6.26 -7.58 -12.01
C ARG A 154 -6.99 -8.89 -12.30
N ASP A 155 -6.93 -9.34 -13.55
CA ASP A 155 -7.63 -10.54 -13.99
C ASP A 155 -7.10 -11.79 -13.27
N HIS A 156 -5.78 -11.92 -13.11
CA HIS A 156 -5.19 -12.98 -12.30
C HIS A 156 -5.67 -12.93 -10.83
N ALA A 157 -5.78 -11.73 -10.24
CA ALA A 157 -6.29 -11.60 -8.87
C ALA A 157 -7.76 -12.00 -8.75
N LEU A 158 -8.59 -11.68 -9.74
CA LEU A 158 -10.00 -12.07 -9.80
C LEU A 158 -10.15 -13.58 -10.00
N GLN A 159 -9.45 -14.14 -10.99
CA GLN A 159 -9.47 -15.58 -11.28
C GLN A 159 -9.00 -16.42 -10.10
N ALA A 160 -7.95 -15.99 -9.41
CA ALA A 160 -7.47 -16.67 -8.22
C ALA A 160 -8.54 -16.76 -7.11
N GLN A 161 -9.46 -15.80 -7.04
CA GLN A 161 -10.58 -15.81 -6.08
C GLN A 161 -11.85 -16.50 -6.60
N GLY A 162 -11.80 -17.12 -7.77
CA GLY A 162 -12.92 -17.88 -8.35
C GLY A 162 -13.87 -17.03 -9.22
N PHE A 163 -13.46 -15.81 -9.59
CA PHE A 163 -14.20 -15.01 -10.57
C PHE A 163 -13.82 -15.40 -12.00
N SER A 164 -14.80 -15.37 -12.90
CA SER A 164 -14.59 -15.52 -14.35
C SER A 164 -14.62 -14.16 -15.00
N VAL A 165 -13.59 -13.86 -15.81
CA VAL A 165 -13.46 -12.60 -16.55
C VAL A 165 -13.63 -12.90 -18.04
N THR A 166 -14.68 -12.36 -18.64
CA THR A 166 -15.01 -12.51 -20.06
C THR A 166 -14.91 -11.17 -20.77
N TYR A 167 -14.12 -11.11 -21.84
CA TYR A 167 -14.00 -9.92 -22.67
C TYR A 167 -15.05 -9.93 -23.78
N GLU A 168 -15.74 -8.81 -23.96
CA GLU A 168 -16.80 -8.68 -24.98
C GLU A 168 -16.22 -8.42 -26.38
N ASP A 169 -15.05 -7.76 -26.44
CA ASP A 169 -14.43 -7.32 -27.70
C ASP A 169 -13.01 -7.86 -27.88
N ALA A 170 -12.59 -8.05 -29.15
CA ALA A 170 -11.22 -8.42 -29.51
C ALA A 170 -10.17 -7.38 -29.07
N VAL A 171 -10.59 -6.12 -28.93
CA VAL A 171 -9.76 -5.00 -28.45
C VAL A 171 -9.66 -4.98 -26.91
N GLN A 172 -10.34 -5.91 -26.21
CA GLN A 172 -10.31 -6.07 -24.75
C GLN A 172 -10.70 -4.78 -23.98
N MET A 173 -11.55 -3.95 -24.58
CA MET A 173 -11.94 -2.66 -24.01
C MET A 173 -12.99 -2.76 -22.91
N ARG A 174 -13.79 -3.82 -22.92
CA ARG A 174 -14.78 -4.07 -21.89
C ARG A 174 -14.74 -5.54 -21.50
N ALA A 175 -14.68 -5.79 -20.21
CA ALA A 175 -14.81 -7.12 -19.65
C ALA A 175 -15.94 -7.14 -18.65
N THR A 176 -16.57 -8.29 -18.56
CA THR A 176 -17.57 -8.60 -17.54
C THR A 176 -16.98 -9.63 -16.59
N CYS A 177 -17.11 -9.34 -15.30
CA CYS A 177 -16.64 -10.17 -14.20
C CYS A 177 -17.86 -10.84 -13.56
N THR A 178 -17.90 -12.16 -13.61
CA THR A 178 -18.98 -12.97 -13.03
C THR A 178 -18.42 -13.92 -11.99
N ALA A 179 -19.21 -14.20 -10.96
CA ALA A 179 -18.96 -15.28 -10.03
C ALA A 179 -20.27 -15.98 -9.70
N GLY A 180 -20.18 -17.22 -9.21
CA GLY A 180 -21.34 -17.98 -8.76
C GLY A 180 -21.81 -17.54 -7.37
N ARG A 181 -21.82 -18.49 -6.43
CA ARG A 181 -22.16 -18.22 -5.03
C ARG A 181 -20.94 -17.78 -4.23
N VAL A 182 -21.17 -17.03 -3.15
CA VAL A 182 -20.11 -16.64 -2.20
C VAL A 182 -19.37 -17.87 -1.63
N SER A 183 -20.06 -19.00 -1.47
CA SER A 183 -19.46 -20.26 -1.03
C SER A 183 -18.43 -20.85 -1.99
N GLN A 184 -18.51 -20.53 -3.28
CA GLN A 184 -17.63 -21.05 -4.33
C GLN A 184 -16.39 -20.18 -4.54
N LEU A 185 -16.36 -18.97 -3.99
CA LEU A 185 -15.20 -18.09 -4.07
C LEU A 185 -14.03 -18.68 -3.26
N HIS A 186 -12.82 -18.18 -3.49
CA HIS A 186 -11.68 -18.50 -2.65
C HIS A 186 -11.37 -17.32 -1.72
N SER A 187 -10.84 -17.64 -0.54
CA SER A 187 -10.51 -16.68 0.51
C SER A 187 -9.02 -16.69 0.83
N ASP A 188 -8.20 -17.25 -0.05
CA ASP A 188 -6.77 -17.40 0.13
C ASP A 188 -6.01 -16.24 -0.51
N TRP A 189 -4.88 -15.89 0.09
CA TRP A 189 -3.95 -14.92 -0.45
C TRP A 189 -2.52 -15.42 -0.24
N ASN A 190 -1.56 -14.75 -0.89
CA ASN A 190 -0.16 -15.12 -0.75
C ASN A 190 0.42 -14.48 0.52
N GLU A 191 0.52 -15.28 1.59
CA GLU A 191 1.11 -14.87 2.86
C GLU A 191 2.59 -14.46 2.75
N GLY A 192 3.30 -15.04 1.79
CA GLY A 192 4.67 -14.67 1.45
C GLY A 192 4.78 -13.25 0.87
N LYS A 193 3.69 -12.67 0.34
CA LYS A 193 3.66 -11.27 -0.13
C LYS A 193 3.04 -10.33 0.90
N VAL A 194 1.93 -10.72 1.50
CA VAL A 194 1.14 -9.90 2.44
C VAL A 194 0.84 -10.70 3.69
N THR A 195 1.30 -10.21 4.84
CA THR A 195 1.09 -10.85 6.14
C THR A 195 0.33 -9.90 7.05
N LEU A 196 -0.76 -10.38 7.66
CA LEU A 196 -1.46 -9.66 8.72
C LEU A 196 -0.68 -9.81 10.03
N ILE A 197 -0.41 -8.70 10.71
CA ILE A 197 0.30 -8.69 11.98
C ILE A 197 -0.68 -8.36 13.09
N ASN A 198 -0.69 -9.18 14.14
CA ASN A 198 -1.44 -8.91 15.36
C ASN A 198 -0.85 -7.69 16.12
N THR A 199 -1.64 -7.07 16.99
CA THR A 199 -1.18 -5.96 17.83
C THR A 199 0.00 -6.36 18.72
N LEU A 200 -0.04 -7.55 19.32
CA LEU A 200 1.06 -8.06 20.15
C LEU A 200 2.33 -8.30 19.34
N ASP A 201 2.22 -8.94 18.18
CA ASP A 201 3.36 -9.17 17.28
C ASP A 201 3.95 -7.84 16.80
N SER A 202 3.10 -6.84 16.53
CA SER A 202 3.54 -5.49 16.17
C SER A 202 4.35 -4.84 17.30
N ALA A 203 3.89 -4.98 18.54
CA ALA A 203 4.61 -4.48 19.72
C ALA A 203 5.96 -5.19 19.91
N MET A 204 6.00 -6.52 19.74
CA MET A 204 7.25 -7.28 19.79
C MET A 204 8.22 -6.87 18.69
N MET A 205 7.74 -6.69 17.46
CA MET A 205 8.57 -6.21 16.35
C MET A 205 9.14 -4.82 16.63
N LEU A 206 8.35 -3.93 17.22
CA LEU A 206 8.80 -2.59 17.60
C LEU A 206 9.86 -2.65 18.71
N GLN A 207 9.66 -3.46 19.74
CA GLN A 207 10.62 -3.64 20.83
C GLN A 207 11.95 -4.22 20.32
N ASN A 208 11.88 -5.23 19.43
CA ASN A 208 13.06 -5.82 18.82
C ASN A 208 13.80 -4.82 17.91
N ALA A 209 13.06 -3.99 17.17
CA ALA A 209 13.65 -2.93 16.34
C ALA A 209 14.39 -1.89 17.20
N ASP A 210 13.79 -1.46 18.33
CA ASP A 210 14.44 -0.53 19.26
C ASP A 210 15.71 -1.11 19.87
N HIS A 211 15.66 -2.38 20.30
CA HIS A 211 16.82 -3.09 20.81
C HIS A 211 17.96 -3.13 19.79
N ASN A 212 17.66 -3.55 18.56
CA ASN A 212 18.64 -3.61 17.47
C ASN A 212 19.22 -2.23 17.13
N LEU A 213 18.41 -1.16 17.15
CA LEU A 213 18.87 0.20 16.92
C LEU A 213 19.84 0.67 18.01
N ASN A 214 19.55 0.34 19.27
CA ASN A 214 20.43 0.66 20.39
C ASN A 214 21.77 -0.09 20.29
N GLU A 215 21.75 -1.36 19.91
CA GLU A 215 22.97 -2.14 19.66
C GLU A 215 23.81 -1.53 18.54
N GLN A 216 23.19 -1.22 17.39
CA GLN A 216 23.89 -0.58 16.27
C GLN A 216 24.45 0.78 16.66
N SER A 217 23.71 1.60 17.40
CA SER A 217 24.17 2.89 17.92
C SER A 217 25.40 2.73 18.81
N SER A 218 25.43 1.71 19.68
CA SER A 218 26.60 1.41 20.51
C SER A 218 27.82 0.99 19.69
N GLN A 219 27.62 0.22 18.61
CA GLN A 219 28.69 -0.20 17.71
C GLN A 219 29.25 1.00 16.92
N ILE A 220 28.37 1.86 16.40
CA ILE A 220 28.74 3.09 15.70
C ILE A 220 29.58 3.99 16.62
N LYS A 221 29.20 4.14 17.89
CA LYS A 221 29.99 4.91 18.88
C LYS A 221 31.40 4.34 19.05
N LYS A 222 31.53 3.02 19.25
CA LYS A 222 32.84 2.35 19.37
C LYS A 222 33.70 2.52 18.12
N LEU A 223 33.11 2.45 16.94
CA LEU A 223 33.81 2.67 15.67
C LEU A 223 34.29 4.13 15.56
N ASN A 224 33.44 5.09 15.90
CA ASN A 224 33.79 6.51 15.89
C ASN A 224 34.91 6.84 16.88
N GLU A 225 34.90 6.25 18.08
CA GLU A 225 35.99 6.40 19.06
C GLU A 225 37.32 5.86 18.52
N ARG A 226 37.31 4.71 17.85
CA ARG A 226 38.50 4.15 17.21
C ARG A 226 39.02 5.04 16.08
N ILE A 227 38.12 5.56 15.23
CA ILE A 227 38.49 6.48 14.15
C ILE A 227 39.13 7.74 14.74
N SER A 228 38.51 8.34 15.76
CA SER A 228 39.04 9.53 16.44
C SER A 228 40.42 9.29 17.05
N ARG A 229 40.61 8.13 17.69
CA ARG A 229 41.92 7.73 18.22
C ARG A 229 42.97 7.56 17.12
N LEU A 230 42.65 6.86 16.04
CA LEU A 230 43.59 6.70 14.92
C LEU A 230 43.92 8.03 14.25
N GLN A 231 42.94 8.94 14.15
CA GLN A 231 43.15 10.29 13.64
C GLN A 231 44.06 11.13 14.55
N SER A 232 43.91 11.02 15.88
CA SER A 232 44.79 11.73 16.82
C SER A 232 46.21 11.14 16.82
N GLU A 233 46.35 9.83 16.71
CA GLU A 233 47.64 9.13 16.54
C GLU A 233 48.32 9.54 15.21
N ASP A 234 47.60 9.58 14.08
CA ASP A 234 48.14 10.04 12.79
C ASP A 234 48.55 11.53 12.84
N SER A 235 47.73 12.39 13.44
CA SER A 235 48.08 13.81 13.63
C SER A 235 49.37 13.97 14.45
N THR A 236 49.48 13.21 15.55
CA THR A 236 50.69 13.21 16.39
C THR A 236 51.90 12.70 15.61
N LEU A 237 51.76 11.63 14.84
CA LEU A 237 52.83 11.04 14.03
C LEU A 237 53.31 12.02 12.94
N ARG A 238 52.38 12.68 12.23
CA ARG A 238 52.72 13.73 11.26
C ARG A 238 53.44 14.91 11.92
N PHE A 239 53.01 15.30 13.12
CA PHE A 239 53.68 16.34 13.88
C PHE A 239 55.12 15.95 14.27
N THR A 240 55.33 14.72 14.76
CA THR A 240 56.68 14.22 15.11
C THR A 240 57.58 14.12 13.88
N ILE A 241 57.08 13.62 12.75
CA ILE A 241 57.82 13.60 11.47
C ILE A 241 58.20 15.01 11.04
N SER A 242 57.28 15.98 11.16
CA SER A 242 57.53 17.37 10.78
C SER A 242 58.63 18.00 11.64
N ILE A 243 58.59 17.78 12.95
CA ILE A 243 59.64 18.24 13.88
C ILE A 243 60.99 17.61 13.54
N LEU A 244 61.02 16.29 13.32
CA LEU A 244 62.26 15.58 13.01
C LEU A 244 62.86 16.05 11.68
N ALA A 245 62.01 16.28 10.66
CA ALA A 245 62.43 16.83 9.38
C ALA A 245 63.03 18.23 9.52
N ILE A 246 62.37 19.13 10.27
CA ILE A 246 62.88 20.48 10.54
C ILE A 246 64.21 20.42 11.29
N PHE A 247 64.32 19.57 12.31
CA PHE A 247 65.55 19.40 13.07
C PHE A 247 66.70 18.86 12.21
N ALA A 248 66.45 17.85 11.37
CA ALA A 248 67.45 17.29 10.47
C ALA A 248 67.97 18.33 9.46
N VAL A 249 67.07 19.13 8.87
CA VAL A 249 67.43 20.23 7.97
C VAL A 249 68.27 21.29 8.69
N PHE A 250 67.90 21.64 9.92
CA PHE A 250 68.65 22.60 10.73
C PHE A 250 70.07 22.10 11.07
N GLN A 251 70.21 20.84 11.49
CA GLN A 251 71.51 20.22 11.77
C GLN A 251 72.39 20.17 10.51
N ALA A 252 71.82 19.81 9.36
CA ALA A 252 72.54 19.82 8.09
C ALA A 252 73.03 21.24 7.72
N ALA A 253 72.20 22.26 7.91
CA ALA A 253 72.58 23.66 7.68
C ALA A 253 73.70 24.12 8.63
N LEU A 254 73.64 23.76 9.91
CA LEU A 254 74.70 24.05 10.89
C LEU A 254 76.03 23.37 10.54
N LEU A 255 76.00 22.10 10.14
CA LEU A 255 77.19 21.36 9.72
C LEU A 255 77.83 21.98 8.48
N ILE A 256 77.03 22.36 7.48
CA ILE A 256 77.52 23.08 6.29
C ILE A 256 78.17 24.39 6.72
N TRP A 257 77.50 25.19 7.57
CA TRP A 257 78.02 26.47 8.04
C TRP A 257 79.37 26.34 8.75
N ILE A 258 79.51 25.35 9.64
CA ILE A 258 80.79 25.04 10.32
C ILE A 258 81.85 24.59 9.32
N ALA A 259 81.52 23.73 8.35
CA ALA A 259 82.49 23.23 7.38
C ALA A 259 82.95 24.31 6.37
N THR A 260 82.11 25.30 6.10
CA THR A 260 82.43 26.42 5.19
C THR A 260 83.11 27.61 5.87
N ARG A 261 83.35 27.55 7.19
CA ARG A 261 84.06 28.59 7.97
C ARG A 261 85.48 28.15 8.29
#